data_AF-A0A8C6QPY3-F1
#
_entry.id   AF-A0A8C6QPY3-F1
#
_cell.length_a   1.000
_cell.length_b   1.000
_cell.length_c   1.000
_cell.angle_alpha   90.00
_cell.angle_beta   90.00
_cell.angle_gamma   90.00
#
_symmetry.space_group_name_H-M   'P 1'
#
loop_
_entity.id
_entity.type
_entity.pdbx_description
1 polymer ?
#
loop_
_entity_poly.entity_id
_entity_poly.type
_entity_poly.pdbx_seq_one_letter_code
_entity_poly.pdbx_strand_id
1 'polypeptide(L)'
;MQWFREWESFVKGKDGDPPGPIDNTKIAVTKCGNVMLRQGADSGQISEETWNFLQSIYGGGPEVILRPPVVHVDPDILQAEEKIEVETRSL
;
A
#
# COMPACT_ATOMS: atom_id res chain seq x y z
N MET A 1 11.09 2.17 -9.16
CA MET A 1 11.05 0.74 -8.79
C MET A 1 12.41 0.10 -9.04
N GLN A 2 13.51 0.70 -8.58
CA GLN A 2 14.85 0.22 -8.89
C GLN A 2 15.14 -1.12 -8.18
N TRP A 3 15.05 -1.12 -6.85
CA TRP A 3 15.33 -2.30 -6.02
C TRP A 3 14.53 -3.53 -6.46
N PHE A 4 13.24 -3.34 -6.78
CA PHE A 4 12.39 -4.43 -7.24
C PHE A 4 12.85 -5.04 -8.57
N ARG A 5 13.38 -4.22 -9.50
CA ARG A 5 13.90 -4.72 -10.78
C ARG A 5 15.20 -5.51 -10.58
N GLU A 6 16.05 -5.08 -9.65
CA GLU A 6 17.27 -5.80 -9.28
C GLU A 6 16.91 -7.16 -8.66
N TRP A 7 15.97 -7.16 -7.70
CA TRP A 7 15.41 -8.39 -7.13
C TRP A 7 14.83 -9.31 -8.20
N GLU A 8 14.02 -8.76 -9.12
CA GLU A 8 13.40 -9.54 -10.19
C GLU A 8 14.46 -10.16 -11.13
N SER A 9 15.54 -9.44 -11.42
CA SER A 9 16.65 -9.92 -12.24
C SER A 9 17.39 -11.07 -11.55
N PHE A 10 17.67 -10.94 -10.26
CA PHE A 10 18.30 -11.96 -9.43
C PHE A 10 17.46 -13.25 -9.36
N VAL A 11 16.17 -13.15 -9.02
CA VAL A 11 15.31 -14.35 -8.92
C VAL A 11 15.08 -15.03 -10.28
N LYS A 12 15.25 -14.30 -11.39
CA LYS A 12 15.20 -14.85 -12.76
C LYS A 12 16.56 -15.36 -13.25
N GLY A 13 17.62 -15.27 -12.45
CA GLY A 13 18.97 -15.72 -12.81
C GLY A 13 19.64 -14.91 -13.92
N LYS A 14 19.19 -13.67 -14.14
CA LYS A 14 19.79 -12.75 -15.13
C LYS A 14 21.03 -12.05 -14.56
N ASP A 15 20.99 -11.71 -13.27
CA ASP A 15 22.11 -11.19 -12.48
C ASP A 15 22.48 -12.21 -11.39
N GLY A 16 23.77 -12.33 -11.10
CA GLY A 16 24.29 -13.31 -10.13
C GLY A 16 24.25 -12.85 -8.67
N ASP A 17 24.16 -11.54 -8.43
CA ASP A 17 24.21 -10.96 -7.10
C ASP A 17 22.79 -10.70 -6.57
N PRO A 18 22.50 -11.03 -5.29
CA PRO A 18 21.23 -10.66 -4.67
C PRO A 18 21.13 -9.14 -4.53
N PRO A 19 19.91 -8.57 -4.53
CA PRO A 19 19.75 -7.15 -4.24
C PRO A 19 20.24 -6.84 -2.82
N GLY A 20 20.73 -5.61 -2.61
CA GLY A 20 21.04 -5.11 -1.26
C GLY A 20 19.78 -4.88 -0.42
N PRO A 21 19.88 -4.18 0.72
CA PRO A 21 18.72 -3.79 1.51
C PRO A 21 17.72 -2.96 0.71
N ILE A 22 16.43 -3.07 1.05
CA ILE A 22 15.37 -2.29 0.40
C ILE A 22 15.65 -0.79 0.60
N ASP A 23 15.72 -0.04 -0.49
CA ASP A 23 15.92 1.41 -0.46
C ASP A 23 14.69 2.16 -1.02
N ASN A 24 13.89 2.72 -0.12
CA ASN A 24 12.74 3.54 -0.45
C ASN A 24 13.01 5.04 -0.34
N THR A 25 14.25 5.48 -0.08
CA THR A 25 14.57 6.91 0.14
C THR A 25 14.20 7.79 -1.05
N LYS A 26 14.27 7.26 -2.28
CA LYS A 26 13.91 7.98 -3.52
C LYS A 26 12.39 8.17 -3.69
N ILE A 27 11.59 7.28 -3.10
CA ILE A 27 10.13 7.26 -3.22
C ILE A 27 9.43 7.77 -1.96
N ALA A 28 10.13 7.89 -0.84
CA ALA A 28 9.59 8.33 0.43
C ALA A 28 9.84 9.83 0.66
N VAL A 29 8.86 10.50 1.26
CA VAL A 29 8.98 11.85 1.80
C VAL A 29 8.56 11.83 3.27
N THR A 30 9.34 12.47 4.14
CA THR A 30 8.97 12.60 5.55
C THR A 30 8.30 13.95 5.77
N LYS A 31 7.05 13.95 6.23
CA LYS A 31 6.28 15.15 6.56
C LYS A 31 5.77 15.04 8.00
N CYS A 32 6.18 15.96 8.87
CA CYS A 32 5.81 15.97 10.29
C CYS A 32 6.02 14.61 10.98
N GLY A 33 7.16 13.95 10.75
CA GLY A 33 7.48 12.64 11.33
C GLY A 33 6.77 11.45 10.68
N ASN A 34 5.90 11.66 9.69
CA ASN A 34 5.22 10.60 8.96
C ASN A 34 5.91 10.37 7.62
N VAL A 35 6.23 9.11 7.32
CA VAL A 35 6.74 8.70 6.01
C VAL A 35 5.56 8.52 5.05
N MET A 36 5.59 9.21 3.92
CA MET A 36 4.56 9.17 2.89
C MET A 36 5.19 8.92 1.52
N LEU A 37 4.39 8.43 0.58
CA LEU A 37 4.83 8.27 -0.81
C LEU A 37 4.99 9.63 -1.48
N ARG A 38 6.12 9.82 -2.16
CA ARG A 38 6.39 10.99 -2.99
C ARG A 38 5.50 10.95 -4.23
N GLN A 39 4.79 12.04 -4.50
CA GLN A 39 3.99 12.16 -5.71
C GLN A 39 4.84 12.00 -6.98
N GLY A 40 4.36 11.19 -7.93
CA GLY A 40 5.05 10.91 -9.19
C GLY A 40 6.27 10.00 -9.06
N ALA A 41 6.51 9.40 -7.88
CA ALA A 41 7.56 8.41 -7.73
C ALA A 41 7.27 7.16 -8.57
N ASP A 42 8.33 6.61 -9.18
CA ASP A 42 8.29 5.28 -9.78
C ASP A 42 8.26 4.24 -8.64
N SER A 43 7.05 3.85 -8.24
CA SER A 43 6.76 2.92 -7.14
C SER A 43 5.58 2.02 -7.49
N GLY A 44 5.46 0.88 -6.83
CA GLY A 44 4.32 -0.02 -6.93
C GLY A 44 3.89 -0.48 -5.55
N GLN A 45 2.61 -0.78 -5.42
CA GLN A 45 2.02 -1.25 -4.18
C GLN A 45 2.15 -2.78 -4.11
N ILE A 46 2.47 -3.27 -2.91
CA ILE A 46 2.45 -4.69 -2.57
C ILE A 46 1.62 -4.89 -1.31
N SER A 47 1.19 -6.12 -1.06
CA SER A 47 0.53 -6.46 0.21
C SER A 47 1.50 -6.33 1.38
N GLU A 48 0.95 -6.10 2.58
CA GLU A 48 1.71 -6.10 3.83
C GLU A 48 2.49 -7.41 4.02
N GLU A 49 1.88 -8.55 3.69
CA GLU A 49 2.55 -9.86 3.76
C GLU A 49 3.78 -9.92 2.85
N THR A 50 3.65 -9.46 1.59
CA THR A 50 4.77 -9.45 0.63
C THR A 50 5.88 -8.51 1.11
N TRP A 51 5.50 -7.36 1.66
CA TRP A 51 6.45 -6.41 2.24
C TRP A 51 7.22 -7.04 3.40
N ASN A 52 6.52 -7.63 4.37
CA ASN A 52 7.12 -8.29 5.52
C ASN A 52 8.05 -9.43 5.11
N PHE A 53 7.66 -10.23 4.12
CA PHE A 53 8.51 -11.28 3.56
C PHE A 53 9.82 -10.72 3.00
N LEU A 54 9.75 -9.74 2.09
CA LEU A 54 10.95 -9.14 1.47
C LEU A 54 11.82 -8.43 2.51
N GLN A 55 11.21 -7.66 3.40
CA GLN A 55 11.89 -6.92 4.47
C GLN A 55 12.57 -7.85 5.48
N SER A 56 11.99 -9.03 5.77
CA SER A 56 12.61 -10.02 6.67
C SER A 56 13.90 -10.63 6.11
N ILE A 57 14.02 -10.70 4.78
CA ILE A 57 15.18 -11.28 4.09
C ILE A 57 16.25 -10.22 3.85
N TYR A 58 15.84 -9.07 3.29
CA TYR A 58 16.77 -8.06 2.78
C TYR A 58 16.97 -6.88 3.74
N GLY A 59 16.07 -6.65 4.68
CA GLY A 59 16.10 -5.46 5.53
C GLY A 59 15.91 -4.16 4.73
N GLY A 60 16.31 -3.02 5.30
CA GLY A 60 16.24 -1.70 4.66
C GLY A 60 15.04 -0.86 5.10
N GLY A 61 14.65 0.11 4.27
CA GLY A 61 13.56 1.07 4.53
C GLY A 61 13.71 2.38 3.74
N PRO A 62 12.92 3.42 4.08
CA PRO A 62 11.84 3.42 5.06
C PRO A 62 10.58 2.68 4.58
N GLU A 63 9.74 2.25 5.53
CA GLU A 63 8.42 1.70 5.23
C GLU A 63 7.46 2.82 4.81
N VAL A 64 6.69 2.57 3.75
CA VAL A 64 5.69 3.50 3.23
C VAL A 64 4.33 2.81 3.19
N ILE A 65 3.49 3.08 4.18
CA ILE A 65 2.15 2.47 4.28
C ILE A 65 1.14 3.32 3.50
N LEU A 66 0.57 2.75 2.44
CA LEU A 66 -0.52 3.34 1.69
C LEU A 66 -1.85 3.01 2.39
N ARG A 67 -2.37 3.96 3.16
CA ARG A 67 -3.72 3.85 3.71
C ARG A 67 -4.76 4.28 2.67
N PRO A 68 -5.82 3.49 2.43
CA PRO A 68 -6.94 3.93 1.62
C PRO A 68 -7.48 5.26 2.19
N PRO A 69 -7.94 6.19 1.35
CA PRO A 69 -8.69 7.34 1.85
C PRO A 69 -9.92 6.80 2.58
N VAL A 70 -10.07 7.17 3.85
CA VAL A 70 -11.31 6.92 4.58
C VAL A 70 -12.36 7.76 3.87
N VAL A 71 -13.23 7.10 3.10
CA VAL A 71 -14.47 7.72 2.65
C VAL A 71 -15.24 8.04 3.92
N HIS A 72 -15.33 9.33 4.26
CA HIS A 72 -16.33 9.79 5.22
C HIS A 72 -17.67 9.45 4.59
N VAL A 73 -18.28 8.34 5.01
CA VAL A 73 -19.70 8.12 4.79
C VAL A 73 -20.41 9.13 5.67
N ASP A 74 -21.00 10.15 5.05
CA ASP A 74 -21.89 11.07 5.76
C ASP A 74 -22.97 10.23 6.47
N PRO A 75 -23.18 10.39 7.79
CA PRO A 75 -24.15 9.61 8.54
C PRO A 75 -25.60 9.81 8.07
N ASP A 76 -25.85 10.79 7.19
CA ASP A 76 -27.16 11.07 6.58
C ASP A 76 -27.59 9.99 5.56
N ILE A 77 -26.66 9.28 4.93
CA ILE A 77 -26.99 8.26 3.92
C ILE A 77 -27.47 6.94 4.54
N LEU A 78 -27.09 6.66 5.80
CA LEU A 78 -27.45 5.41 6.49
C LEU A 78 -28.91 5.36 6.97
N GLN A 79 -29.64 6.49 7.04
CA GLN A 79 -31.04 6.50 7.47
C GLN A 79 -32.05 6.22 6.35
N ALA A 80 -31.64 6.27 5.08
CA ALA A 80 -32.57 6.09 3.95
C ALA A 80 -32.88 4.62 3.65
N GLU A 81 -32.02 3.67 4.03
CA GLU A 81 -32.19 2.26 3.69
C GLU A 81 -33.05 1.46 4.69
N GLU A 82 -33.33 1.98 5.89
CA GLU A 82 -34.19 1.31 6.89
C GLU A 82 -35.70 1.56 6.66
N LYS A 83 -36.09 2.37 5.68
CA LYS A 83 -37.52 2.73 5.45
C LYS A 83 -38.25 1.84 4.43
N ILE A 84 -37.59 0.86 3.81
CA ILE A 84 -38.19 0.10 2.68
C ILE A 84 -38.88 -1.21 3.12
N GLU A 85 -38.74 -1.65 4.38
CA GLU A 85 -39.32 -2.94 4.83
C GLU A 85 -40.70 -2.82 5.54
N VAL A 86 -41.30 -1.63 5.61
CA VAL A 86 -42.59 -1.43 6.32
C VAL A 86 -43.79 -1.17 5.41
N GLU A 87 -43.75 -1.55 4.13
CA GLU A 87 -44.87 -1.32 3.21
C GLU A 87 -45.26 -2.57 2.40
N THR A 88 -45.31 -3.74 3.04
CA THR A 88 -45.93 -4.94 2.42
C THR A 88 -46.73 -5.79 3.41
N ARG A 89 -47.28 -5.16 4.46
CA ARG A 89 -48.18 -5.87 5.39
C ARG A 89 -49.47 -5.13 5.71
N SER A 90 -49.85 -4.18 4.88
CA SER A 90 -51.15 -3.52 5.00
C SER A 90 -51.67 -3.07 3.65
N LEU A 91 -51.94 -4.03 2.76
CA LEU A 91 -53.07 -3.99 1.82
C LEU A 91 -53.51 -5.42 1.54
#